data_AF-A0A2B7GZ61-F1
#
_entry.id   AF-A0A2B7GZ61-F1
#
_cell.length_a   1.000
_cell.length_b   1.000
_cell.length_c   1.000
_cell.angle_alpha   90.00
_cell.angle_beta   90.00
_cell.angle_gamma   90.00
#
_symmetry.space_group_name_H-M   'P 1'
#
loop_
_entity.id
_entity.type
_entity.pdbx_description
1 polymer ?
#
loop_
_entity_poly.entity_id
_entity_poly.type
_entity_poly.pdbx_seq_one_letter_code
_entity_poly.pdbx_strand_id
1 'polypeptide(L)'
;MTDTDGWFAAVDRDDPDAMAAAIREGRADEPRDWPALALEAGFASDEDGYYDALGEATTAATRAAVTERERADDQQLVHAIRAMDDCSRTANELAERLAEWAGTVDPEAGTGVEYARKLARGEADDDLEEPAIRSLAERVADLADEADDLREFVERQTPAVAPNLSALAEPVLSARLIALAGGLEALAKKPSGTVQVLGAEDALFAHLRGHAPSPKHGIIYTHDAVRGTHPENRGSAARAVAGKLAIAARVDHYSGESKPELEAELAERIETIQARTVDDDADSDDGSADTGGVDDE
;
A
#
# COMPACT_ATOMS: atom_id res chain seq x y z
N MET A 1 -26.87 2.06 27.57
CA MET A 1 -27.94 1.06 27.47
C MET A 1 -27.72 0.03 28.55
N THR A 2 -28.73 -0.26 29.36
CA THR A 2 -28.77 -1.45 30.22
C THR A 2 -28.69 -2.70 29.34
N ASP A 3 -28.07 -3.78 29.81
CA ASP A 3 -27.86 -5.09 29.14
C ASP A 3 -29.14 -5.80 28.66
N THR A 4 -30.27 -5.11 28.69
CA THR A 4 -31.61 -5.69 28.77
C THR A 4 -32.56 -5.14 27.71
N ASP A 5 -32.18 -4.08 27.00
CA ASP A 5 -33.08 -3.31 26.16
C ASP A 5 -32.67 -3.43 24.69
N GLY A 6 -33.62 -3.78 23.81
CA GLY A 6 -33.36 -3.98 22.38
C GLY A 6 -32.91 -2.69 21.67
N TRP A 7 -32.43 -2.81 20.43
CA TRP A 7 -31.94 -1.69 19.61
C TRP A 7 -32.94 -0.52 19.44
N PHE A 8 -34.23 -0.77 19.71
CA PHE A 8 -35.35 0.16 19.63
C PHE A 8 -35.66 0.92 20.93
N ALA A 9 -35.10 0.53 22.07
CA ALA A 9 -35.64 0.91 23.39
C ALA A 9 -35.28 2.34 23.87
N ALA A 10 -34.27 2.97 23.28
CA ALA A 10 -33.80 4.31 23.66
C ALA A 10 -33.58 5.20 22.42
N VAL A 11 -34.35 4.95 21.36
CA VAL A 11 -34.13 5.56 20.06
C VAL A 11 -35.43 6.15 19.53
N ASP A 12 -35.35 7.34 18.95
CA ASP A 12 -36.46 7.94 18.22
C ASP A 12 -36.68 7.18 16.91
N ARG A 13 -37.92 6.73 16.67
CA ARG A 13 -38.28 5.95 15.48
C ARG A 13 -38.13 6.76 14.20
N ASP A 14 -38.24 8.09 14.29
CA ASP A 14 -38.07 8.99 13.14
C ASP A 14 -36.60 9.38 12.90
N ASP A 15 -35.65 8.85 13.70
CA ASP A 15 -34.21 9.07 13.57
C ASP A 15 -33.48 7.79 13.11
N PRO A 16 -33.31 7.58 11.79
CA PRO A 16 -32.64 6.40 11.26
C PRO A 16 -31.15 6.33 11.63
N ASP A 17 -30.50 7.46 11.92
CA ASP A 17 -29.09 7.50 12.31
C ASP A 17 -28.92 7.04 13.76
N ALA A 18 -29.82 7.44 14.65
CA ALA A 18 -29.83 6.95 16.03
C ALA A 18 -30.16 5.44 16.09
N MET A 19 -31.08 4.96 15.24
CA MET A 19 -31.38 3.52 15.13
C MET A 19 -30.20 2.73 14.59
N ALA A 20 -29.52 3.28 13.59
CA ALA A 20 -28.30 2.71 13.04
C ALA A 20 -27.17 2.64 14.10
N ALA A 21 -26.98 3.68 14.90
CA ALA A 21 -26.00 3.69 15.99
C ALA A 21 -26.32 2.64 17.05
N ALA A 22 -27.59 2.52 17.46
CA ALA A 22 -28.03 1.51 18.41
C ALA A 22 -27.79 0.08 17.90
N ILE A 23 -27.95 -0.18 16.60
CA ILE A 23 -27.64 -1.48 15.99
C ILE A 23 -26.12 -1.75 15.96
N ARG A 24 -25.29 -0.73 15.71
CA ARG A 24 -23.82 -0.90 15.63
C ARG A 24 -23.17 -1.09 16.99
N GLU A 25 -23.61 -0.35 17.99
CA GLU A 25 -22.97 -0.27 19.31
C GLU A 25 -23.65 -1.18 20.34
N GLY A 26 -24.95 -1.42 20.15
CA GLY A 26 -25.75 -2.25 21.03
C GLY A 26 -25.31 -3.70 21.03
N ARG A 27 -25.42 -4.33 22.20
CA ARG A 27 -25.16 -5.76 22.40
C ARG A 27 -26.22 -6.34 23.31
N ALA A 28 -26.45 -7.64 23.15
CA ALA A 28 -27.26 -8.43 24.05
C ALA A 28 -26.54 -9.74 24.32
N ASP A 29 -26.48 -10.15 25.59
CA ASP A 29 -25.78 -11.37 26.01
C ASP A 29 -26.47 -12.65 25.53
N GLU A 30 -27.79 -12.58 25.31
CA GLU A 30 -28.61 -13.72 24.90
C GLU A 30 -29.63 -13.31 23.83
N PRO A 31 -29.95 -14.18 22.86
CA PRO A 31 -31.07 -13.98 21.95
C PRO A 31 -32.40 -13.85 22.71
N ARG A 32 -33.24 -12.90 22.32
CA ARG A 32 -34.58 -12.70 22.88
C ARG A 32 -35.62 -12.58 21.79
N ASP A 33 -36.89 -12.64 22.18
CA ASP A 33 -38.02 -12.32 21.31
C ASP A 33 -38.13 -10.80 21.11
N TRP A 34 -37.19 -10.26 20.33
CA TRP A 34 -37.09 -8.83 20.06
C TRP A 34 -38.35 -8.23 19.42
N PRO A 35 -39.04 -8.92 18.47
CA PRO A 35 -40.32 -8.43 17.96
C PRO A 35 -41.37 -8.28 19.06
N ALA A 36 -41.58 -9.31 19.90
CA ALA A 36 -42.55 -9.24 20.99
C ALA A 36 -42.23 -8.13 21.99
N LEU A 37 -40.96 -7.98 22.37
CA LEU A 37 -40.51 -6.91 23.27
C LEU A 37 -40.67 -5.52 22.64
N ALA A 38 -40.49 -5.38 21.33
CA ALA A 38 -40.72 -4.12 20.61
C ALA A 38 -42.20 -3.74 20.58
N LEU A 39 -43.09 -4.72 20.42
CA LEU A 39 -44.54 -4.55 20.49
C LEU A 39 -44.98 -4.15 21.91
N GLU A 40 -44.48 -4.84 22.94
CA GLU A 40 -44.75 -4.53 24.35
C GLU A 40 -44.28 -3.13 24.74
N ALA A 41 -43.13 -2.69 24.20
CA ALA A 41 -42.58 -1.36 24.40
C ALA A 41 -43.31 -0.27 23.58
N GLY A 42 -44.25 -0.65 22.70
CA GLY A 42 -44.98 0.28 21.83
C GLY A 42 -44.13 0.86 20.68
N PHE A 43 -42.99 0.26 20.38
CA PHE A 43 -42.13 0.69 19.27
C PHE A 43 -42.77 0.39 17.91
N ALA A 44 -43.38 -0.78 17.76
CA ALA A 44 -44.06 -1.23 16.55
C ALA A 44 -45.52 -1.62 16.84
N SER A 45 -46.39 -1.49 15.83
CA SER A 45 -47.83 -1.84 15.93
C SER A 45 -48.11 -3.31 15.69
N ASP A 46 -47.27 -3.95 14.89
CA ASP A 46 -47.29 -5.36 14.52
C ASP A 46 -45.87 -5.85 14.24
N GLU A 47 -45.72 -7.15 14.03
CA GLU A 47 -44.44 -7.79 13.74
C GLU A 47 -43.85 -7.33 12.40
N ASP A 48 -44.69 -7.10 11.39
CA ASP A 48 -44.26 -6.59 10.09
C ASP A 48 -43.63 -5.20 10.21
N GLY A 49 -44.27 -4.28 10.93
CA GLY A 49 -43.76 -2.94 11.19
C GLY A 49 -42.47 -2.92 12.02
N TYR A 50 -42.25 -3.93 12.87
CA TYR A 50 -40.95 -4.12 13.54
C TYR A 50 -39.87 -4.51 12.54
N TYR A 51 -40.14 -5.48 11.67
CA TYR A 51 -39.16 -5.95 10.68
C TYR A 51 -38.84 -4.91 9.61
N ASP A 52 -39.82 -4.10 9.19
CA ASP A 52 -39.60 -2.96 8.30
C ASP A 52 -38.65 -1.94 8.93
N ALA A 53 -38.91 -1.55 10.19
CA ALA A 53 -38.05 -0.62 10.92
C ALA A 53 -36.64 -1.20 11.13
N LEU A 54 -36.53 -2.50 11.45
CA LEU A 54 -35.24 -3.18 11.56
C LEU A 54 -34.50 -3.18 10.21
N GLY A 55 -35.19 -3.41 9.10
CA GLY A 55 -34.63 -3.38 7.74
C GLY A 55 -34.07 -2.00 7.38
N GLU A 56 -34.81 -0.94 7.68
CA GLU A 56 -34.36 0.44 7.47
C GLU A 56 -33.14 0.78 8.33
N ALA A 57 -33.20 0.48 9.63
CA ALA A 57 -32.13 0.76 10.58
C ALA A 57 -30.84 -0.01 10.26
N THR A 58 -30.95 -1.29 9.91
CA THR A 58 -29.79 -2.11 9.50
C THR A 58 -29.18 -1.63 8.18
N THR A 59 -30.01 -1.20 7.22
CA THR A 59 -29.53 -0.60 5.97
C THR A 59 -28.81 0.72 6.22
N ALA A 60 -29.37 1.59 7.06
CA ALA A 60 -28.74 2.84 7.47
C ALA A 60 -27.40 2.59 8.19
N ALA A 61 -27.36 1.65 9.15
CA ALA A 61 -26.14 1.23 9.84
C ALA A 61 -25.07 0.73 8.86
N THR A 62 -25.47 -0.09 7.89
CA THR A 62 -24.55 -0.62 6.88
C THR A 62 -24.00 0.50 6.00
N ARG A 63 -24.85 1.42 5.53
CA ARG A 63 -24.41 2.58 4.73
C ARG A 63 -23.45 3.49 5.52
N ALA A 64 -23.74 3.73 6.79
CA ALA A 64 -22.88 4.52 7.67
C ALA A 64 -21.51 3.85 7.85
N ALA A 65 -21.49 2.54 8.17
CA ALA A 65 -20.25 1.78 8.33
C ALA A 65 -19.41 1.73 7.03
N VAL A 66 -20.05 1.55 5.87
CA VAL A 66 -19.37 1.60 4.57
C VAL A 66 -18.79 2.99 4.31
N THR A 67 -19.58 4.04 4.53
CA THR A 67 -19.12 5.43 4.31
C THR A 67 -17.95 5.79 5.21
N GLU A 68 -17.98 5.38 6.47
CA GLU A 68 -16.88 5.55 7.43
C GLU A 68 -15.62 4.82 6.96
N ARG A 69 -15.76 3.56 6.50
CA ARG A 69 -14.64 2.76 6.00
C ARG A 69 -14.00 3.37 4.74
N GLU A 70 -14.80 3.81 3.78
CA GLU A 70 -14.35 4.42 2.51
C GLU A 70 -13.69 5.79 2.73
N ARG A 71 -14.10 6.51 3.78
CA ARG A 71 -13.51 7.80 4.14
C ARG A 71 -12.28 7.68 5.02
N ALA A 72 -11.93 6.48 5.50
CA ALA A 72 -10.75 6.28 6.30
C ALA A 72 -9.49 6.70 5.51
N ASP A 73 -8.57 7.39 6.18
CA ASP A 73 -7.37 7.94 5.54
C ASP A 73 -6.51 6.84 4.88
N ASP A 74 -6.54 5.61 5.41
CA ASP A 74 -5.87 4.46 4.81
C ASP A 74 -6.43 4.09 3.43
N GLN A 75 -7.75 4.22 3.21
CA GLN A 75 -8.38 4.01 1.90
C GLN A 75 -8.04 5.13 0.92
N GLN A 76 -7.95 6.38 1.38
CA GLN A 76 -7.52 7.49 0.53
C GLN A 76 -6.08 7.27 0.01
N LEU A 77 -5.18 6.72 0.84
CA LEU A 77 -3.85 6.32 0.38
C LEU A 77 -3.90 5.20 -0.67
N VAL A 78 -4.79 4.22 -0.52
CA VAL A 78 -4.97 3.15 -1.52
C VAL A 78 -5.40 3.73 -2.87
N HIS A 79 -6.36 4.67 -2.87
CA HIS A 79 -6.81 5.34 -4.09
C HIS A 79 -5.69 6.18 -4.72
N ALA A 80 -4.97 6.97 -3.92
CA ALA A 80 -3.88 7.82 -4.40
C ALA A 80 -2.75 7.00 -5.04
N ILE A 81 -2.33 5.88 -4.42
CA ILE A 81 -1.30 4.99 -5.00
C ILE A 81 -1.74 4.42 -6.35
N ARG A 82 -2.98 3.93 -6.46
CA ARG A 82 -3.49 3.36 -7.72
C ARG A 82 -3.57 4.42 -8.81
N ALA A 83 -4.09 5.60 -8.49
CA ALA A 83 -4.16 6.72 -9.42
C ALA A 83 -2.75 7.15 -9.87
N MET A 84 -1.80 7.29 -8.93
CA MET A 84 -0.41 7.65 -9.23
C MET A 84 0.23 6.63 -10.17
N ASP A 85 0.03 5.33 -9.94
CA ASP A 85 0.56 4.27 -10.80
C ASP A 85 -0.08 4.28 -12.20
N ASP A 86 -1.39 4.51 -12.29
CA ASP A 86 -2.09 4.62 -13.57
C ASP A 86 -1.64 5.85 -14.37
N CYS A 87 -1.56 7.02 -13.73
CA CYS A 87 -1.05 8.25 -14.36
C CYS A 87 0.40 8.06 -14.85
N SER A 88 1.27 7.50 -14.00
CA SER A 88 2.67 7.21 -14.37
C SER A 88 2.75 6.25 -15.56
N ARG A 89 1.97 5.17 -15.55
CA ARG A 89 1.97 4.18 -16.62
C ARG A 89 1.46 4.78 -17.93
N THR A 90 0.32 5.46 -17.90
CA THR A 90 -0.26 6.08 -19.10
C THR A 90 0.63 7.18 -19.66
N ALA A 91 1.26 8.00 -18.80
CA ALA A 91 2.23 9.00 -19.24
C ALA A 91 3.40 8.36 -19.99
N ASN A 92 3.98 7.27 -19.47
CA ASN A 92 5.09 6.57 -20.12
C ASN A 92 4.66 5.93 -21.46
N GLU A 93 3.52 5.23 -21.49
CA GLU A 93 3.01 4.62 -22.73
C GLU A 93 2.74 5.68 -23.81
N LEU A 94 2.16 6.82 -23.45
CA LEU A 94 1.92 7.93 -24.38
C LEU A 94 3.22 8.65 -24.78
N ALA A 95 4.20 8.75 -23.88
CA ALA A 95 5.51 9.32 -24.18
C ALA A 95 6.27 8.50 -25.23
N GLU A 96 6.14 7.17 -25.19
CA GLU A 96 6.69 6.29 -26.24
C GLU A 96 6.03 6.57 -27.60
N ARG A 97 4.69 6.72 -27.64
CA ARG A 97 3.96 7.04 -28.88
C ARG A 97 4.28 8.43 -29.41
N LEU A 98 4.43 9.39 -28.50
CA LEU A 98 4.86 10.74 -28.84
C LEU A 98 6.24 10.71 -29.50
N ALA A 99 7.20 9.99 -28.92
CA ALA A 99 8.54 9.88 -29.47
C ALA A 99 8.56 9.21 -30.85
N GLU A 100 7.80 8.12 -31.03
CA GLU A 100 7.64 7.45 -32.33
C GLU A 100 7.09 8.41 -33.39
N TRP A 101 6.06 9.20 -33.06
CA TRP A 101 5.42 10.11 -33.99
C TRP A 101 6.28 11.35 -34.28
N ALA A 102 6.82 11.99 -33.25
CA ALA A 102 7.73 13.13 -33.38
C ALA A 102 8.94 12.75 -34.25
N GLY A 103 9.49 11.55 -34.06
CA GLY A 103 10.58 11.00 -34.88
C GLY A 103 10.30 10.89 -36.38
N THR A 104 9.01 10.86 -36.80
CA THR A 104 8.64 10.85 -38.24
C THR A 104 8.71 12.23 -38.88
N VAL A 105 8.63 13.29 -38.07
CA VAL A 105 8.65 14.69 -38.51
C VAL A 105 10.04 15.27 -38.29
N ASP A 106 10.63 15.02 -37.12
CA ASP A 106 11.97 15.44 -36.75
C ASP A 106 12.81 14.20 -36.34
N PRO A 107 13.83 13.81 -37.15
CA PRO A 107 14.73 12.72 -36.81
C PRO A 107 15.54 12.91 -35.51
N GLU A 108 15.64 14.14 -35.00
CA GLU A 108 16.34 14.48 -33.75
C GLU A 108 15.41 14.55 -32.53
N ALA A 109 14.12 14.18 -32.71
CA ALA A 109 13.14 14.16 -31.64
C ALA A 109 13.61 13.32 -30.43
N GLY A 110 13.36 13.86 -29.23
CA GLY A 110 13.71 13.21 -27.97
C GLY A 110 12.76 12.05 -27.59
N THR A 111 12.97 11.49 -26.40
CA THR A 111 12.18 10.38 -25.89
C THR A 111 11.76 10.58 -24.43
N GLY A 112 10.71 9.87 -24.02
CA GLY A 112 10.24 9.84 -22.64
C GLY A 112 9.50 11.09 -22.19
N VAL A 113 9.08 11.08 -20.91
CA VAL A 113 8.25 12.13 -20.30
C VAL A 113 8.94 13.50 -20.29
N GLU A 114 10.26 13.53 -20.07
CA GLU A 114 11.01 14.80 -20.06
C GLU A 114 11.03 15.48 -21.43
N TYR A 115 11.06 14.71 -22.52
CA TYR A 115 10.90 15.29 -23.85
C TYR A 115 9.50 15.87 -24.05
N ALA A 116 8.46 15.16 -23.61
CA ALA A 116 7.10 15.67 -23.65
C ALA A 116 6.93 16.98 -22.85
N ARG A 117 7.52 17.07 -21.66
CA ARG A 117 7.53 18.30 -20.84
C ARG A 117 8.22 19.47 -21.56
N LYS A 118 9.36 19.23 -22.22
CA LYS A 118 10.05 20.27 -23.01
C LYS A 118 9.21 20.75 -24.18
N LEU A 119 8.59 19.82 -24.92
CA LEU A 119 7.67 20.14 -26.02
C LEU A 119 6.48 20.98 -25.54
N ALA A 120 5.84 20.57 -24.43
CA ALA A 120 4.71 21.29 -23.85
C ALA A 120 5.08 22.71 -23.40
N ARG A 121 6.28 22.91 -22.86
CA ARG A 121 6.81 24.24 -22.47
C ARG A 121 7.33 25.08 -23.63
N GLY A 122 7.47 24.49 -24.82
CA GLY A 122 8.09 25.15 -25.98
C GLY A 122 9.60 25.37 -25.81
N GLU A 123 10.25 24.55 -25.00
CA GLU A 123 11.70 24.58 -24.72
C GLU A 123 12.49 23.59 -25.59
N ALA A 124 11.80 22.79 -26.40
CA ALA A 124 12.44 21.89 -27.32
C ALA A 124 12.97 22.66 -28.53
N ASP A 125 14.24 22.42 -28.87
CA ASP A 125 14.92 23.00 -30.02
C ASP A 125 14.63 22.11 -31.23
N ASP A 126 13.36 22.02 -31.61
CA ASP A 126 12.86 21.21 -32.71
C ASP A 126 12.06 22.03 -33.72
N ASP A 127 12.10 21.61 -34.98
CA ASP A 127 11.32 22.19 -36.09
C ASP A 127 9.86 21.67 -36.08
N LEU A 128 9.35 21.21 -34.92
CA LEU A 128 8.02 20.59 -34.83
C LEU A 128 6.91 21.66 -34.79
N GLU A 129 6.43 22.00 -35.99
CA GLU A 129 5.27 22.86 -36.19
C GLU A 129 3.92 22.14 -36.05
N GLU A 130 3.91 20.80 -36.00
CA GLU A 130 2.67 20.00 -36.01
C GLU A 130 1.89 20.15 -34.68
N PRO A 131 0.72 20.83 -34.69
CA PRO A 131 0.00 21.14 -33.46
C PRO A 131 -0.50 19.89 -32.72
N ALA A 132 -0.78 18.80 -33.44
CA ALA A 132 -1.28 17.58 -32.83
C ALA A 132 -0.21 16.86 -32.00
N ILE A 133 1.07 16.94 -32.40
CA ILE A 133 2.20 16.39 -31.62
C ILE A 133 2.35 17.17 -30.32
N ARG A 134 2.30 18.50 -30.39
CA ARG A 134 2.36 19.36 -29.21
C ARG A 134 1.21 19.10 -28.24
N SER A 135 -0.01 18.94 -28.77
CA SER A 135 -1.17 18.61 -27.94
C SER A 135 -1.03 17.25 -27.24
N LEU A 136 -0.45 16.24 -27.90
CA LEU A 136 -0.15 14.96 -27.25
C LEU A 136 0.93 15.12 -26.17
N ALA A 137 1.97 15.92 -26.43
CA ALA A 137 3.01 16.21 -25.45
C ALA A 137 2.47 16.90 -24.19
N GLU A 138 1.56 17.87 -24.36
CA GLU A 138 0.84 18.50 -23.25
C GLU A 138 0.09 17.47 -22.39
N ARG A 139 -0.63 16.53 -23.02
CA ARG A 139 -1.33 15.46 -22.26
C ARG A 139 -0.41 14.53 -21.52
N VAL A 140 0.76 14.21 -22.09
CA VAL A 140 1.79 13.40 -21.41
C VAL A 140 2.35 14.17 -20.21
N ALA A 141 2.66 15.45 -20.39
CA ALA A 141 3.15 16.32 -19.32
C ALA A 141 2.11 16.46 -18.19
N ASP A 142 0.85 16.75 -18.52
CA ASP A 142 -0.25 16.84 -17.55
C ASP A 142 -0.37 15.57 -16.70
N LEU A 143 -0.31 14.38 -17.31
CA LEU A 143 -0.40 13.10 -16.60
C LEU A 143 0.82 12.83 -15.71
N ALA A 144 2.01 13.23 -16.16
CA ALA A 144 3.23 13.08 -15.37
C ALA A 144 3.24 14.04 -14.17
N ASP A 145 2.79 15.28 -14.37
CA ASP A 145 2.69 16.27 -13.32
C ASP A 145 1.61 15.86 -12.28
N GLU A 146 0.47 15.31 -12.72
CA GLU A 146 -0.53 14.73 -11.82
C GLU A 146 0.03 13.54 -11.01
N ALA A 147 0.86 12.69 -11.61
CA ALA A 147 1.52 11.61 -10.89
C ALA A 147 2.49 12.13 -9.82
N ASP A 148 3.19 13.23 -10.09
CA ASP A 148 4.07 13.89 -9.12
C ASP A 148 3.26 14.54 -7.97
N ASP A 149 2.13 15.19 -8.27
CA ASP A 149 1.23 15.76 -7.27
C ASP A 149 0.62 14.68 -6.35
N LEU A 150 0.21 13.54 -6.93
CA LEU A 150 -0.29 12.39 -6.17
C LEU A 150 0.80 11.76 -5.30
N ARG A 151 2.05 11.71 -5.77
CA ARG A 151 3.19 11.30 -4.95
C ARG A 151 3.37 12.23 -3.76
N GLU A 152 3.37 13.54 -3.96
CA GLU A 152 3.51 14.52 -2.88
C GLU A 152 2.38 14.38 -1.85
N PHE A 153 1.15 14.15 -2.33
CA PHE A 153 0.01 13.84 -1.47
C PHE A 153 0.28 12.60 -0.60
N VAL A 154 0.72 11.50 -1.20
CA VAL A 154 1.07 10.26 -0.48
C VAL A 154 2.18 10.50 0.53
N GLU A 155 3.23 11.22 0.15
CA GLU A 155 4.36 11.54 1.04
C GLU A 155 3.93 12.35 2.26
N ARG A 156 3.00 13.29 2.09
CA ARG A 156 2.46 14.10 3.17
C ARG A 156 1.48 13.34 4.07
N GLN A 157 0.64 12.48 3.51
CA GLN A 157 -0.46 11.83 4.23
C GLN A 157 -0.02 10.56 4.97
N THR A 158 0.90 9.78 4.39
CA THR A 158 1.25 8.47 4.94
C THR A 158 1.81 8.54 6.37
N PRO A 159 2.66 9.52 6.77
CA PRO A 159 3.12 9.63 8.16
C PRO A 159 2.02 9.89 9.19
N ALA A 160 0.90 10.50 8.78
CA ALA A 160 -0.26 10.72 9.66
C ALA A 160 -1.07 9.42 9.88
N VAL A 161 -1.11 8.55 8.86
CA VAL A 161 -1.86 7.28 8.89
C VAL A 161 -1.04 6.15 9.50
N ALA A 162 0.24 6.08 9.15
CA ALA A 162 1.13 4.98 9.48
C ALA A 162 2.56 5.51 9.80
N PRO A 163 2.73 6.17 10.96
CA PRO A 163 4.01 6.79 11.33
C PRO A 163 5.15 5.78 11.46
N ASN A 164 4.89 4.57 11.99
CA ASN A 164 5.93 3.56 12.16
C ASN A 164 6.34 2.92 10.83
N LEU A 165 5.38 2.60 9.97
CA LEU A 165 5.70 2.12 8.62
C LEU A 165 6.50 3.18 7.85
N SER A 166 6.08 4.44 7.89
CA SER A 166 6.76 5.54 7.19
C SER A 166 8.20 5.73 7.64
N ALA A 167 8.47 5.57 8.95
CA ALA A 167 9.84 5.60 9.48
C ALA A 167 10.68 4.41 8.98
N LEU A 168 10.07 3.21 8.88
CA LEU A 168 10.79 2.00 8.49
C LEU A 168 10.96 1.81 6.98
N ALA A 169 10.06 2.32 6.15
CA ALA A 169 10.03 2.01 4.71
C ALA A 169 9.68 3.21 3.85
N GLU A 170 9.84 4.43 4.36
CA GLU A 170 9.47 5.68 3.69
C GLU A 170 7.96 5.78 3.36
N PRO A 171 7.40 6.99 3.13
CA PRO A 171 5.97 7.15 2.88
C PRO A 171 5.45 6.35 1.68
N VAL A 172 6.12 6.43 0.52
CA VAL A 172 5.61 5.83 -0.72
C VAL A 172 5.57 4.30 -0.66
N LEU A 173 6.63 3.65 -0.19
CA LEU A 173 6.65 2.19 -0.08
C LEU A 173 5.71 1.70 1.04
N SER A 174 5.55 2.46 2.13
CA SER A 174 4.54 2.18 3.16
C SER A 174 3.12 2.22 2.61
N ALA A 175 2.75 3.27 1.88
CA ALA A 175 1.45 3.39 1.24
C ALA A 175 1.21 2.28 0.20
N ARG A 176 2.24 1.88 -0.57
CA ARG A 176 2.16 0.73 -1.48
C ARG A 176 1.88 -0.58 -0.75
N LEU A 177 2.51 -0.83 0.40
CA LEU A 177 2.25 -2.02 1.21
C LEU A 177 0.80 -2.04 1.72
N ILE A 178 0.29 -0.89 2.18
CA ILE A 178 -1.11 -0.71 2.59
C ILE A 178 -2.05 -0.99 1.41
N ALA A 179 -1.76 -0.43 0.23
CA ALA A 179 -2.56 -0.61 -0.97
C ALA A 179 -2.61 -2.07 -1.45
N LEU A 180 -1.46 -2.76 -1.49
CA LEU A 180 -1.39 -4.20 -1.83
C LEU A 180 -2.11 -5.07 -0.81
N ALA A 181 -2.14 -4.66 0.45
CA ALA A 181 -2.87 -5.39 1.49
C ALA A 181 -4.38 -5.14 1.47
N GLY A 182 -4.84 -4.05 0.85
CA GLY A 182 -6.24 -3.61 0.84
C GLY A 182 -6.61 -2.68 2.02
N GLY A 183 -5.62 -2.09 2.69
CA GLY A 183 -5.79 -1.22 3.85
C GLY A 183 -4.87 -1.57 5.01
N LEU A 184 -4.76 -0.67 5.99
CA LEU A 184 -3.81 -0.79 7.10
C LEU A 184 -4.18 -1.94 8.04
N GLU A 185 -5.47 -2.12 8.34
CA GLU A 185 -5.96 -3.25 9.13
C GLU A 185 -5.62 -4.59 8.47
N ALA A 186 -5.82 -4.70 7.16
CA ALA A 186 -5.53 -5.91 6.41
C ALA A 186 -4.02 -6.21 6.42
N LEU A 187 -3.18 -5.18 6.33
CA LEU A 187 -1.73 -5.31 6.47
C LEU A 187 -1.33 -5.79 7.87
N ALA A 188 -1.89 -5.20 8.92
CA ALA A 188 -1.61 -5.55 10.32
C ALA A 188 -1.92 -7.03 10.64
N LYS A 189 -2.91 -7.61 9.97
CA LYS A 189 -3.31 -9.02 10.11
C LYS A 189 -2.40 -10.00 9.33
N LYS A 190 -1.59 -9.52 8.38
CA LYS A 190 -0.71 -10.40 7.59
C LYS A 190 0.48 -10.90 8.43
N PRO A 191 0.90 -12.16 8.24
CA PRO A 191 2.16 -12.64 8.81
C PRO A 191 3.36 -12.05 8.05
N SER A 192 4.51 -11.97 8.71
CA SER A 192 5.74 -11.41 8.12
C SER A 192 6.13 -12.07 6.79
N GLY A 193 5.98 -13.40 6.66
CA GLY A 193 6.27 -14.10 5.41
C GLY A 193 5.38 -13.68 4.24
N THR A 194 4.13 -13.27 4.49
CA THR A 194 3.27 -12.68 3.46
C THR A 194 3.71 -11.27 3.12
N VAL A 195 3.99 -10.43 4.13
CA VAL A 195 4.52 -9.06 3.93
C VAL A 195 5.80 -9.07 3.09
N GLN A 196 6.66 -10.08 3.31
CA GLN A 196 7.92 -10.26 2.58
C GLN A 196 7.72 -10.37 1.07
N VAL A 197 6.62 -10.97 0.61
CA VAL A 197 6.39 -11.32 -0.80
C VAL A 197 5.22 -10.57 -1.43
N LEU A 198 4.67 -9.55 -0.75
CA LEU A 198 3.61 -8.69 -1.33
C LEU A 198 4.10 -8.04 -2.63
N GLY A 199 3.30 -8.11 -3.69
CA GLY A 199 3.63 -7.64 -5.04
C GLY A 199 4.49 -8.62 -5.87
N ALA A 200 4.72 -9.83 -5.37
CA ALA A 200 5.31 -10.93 -6.13
C ALA A 200 4.34 -12.14 -6.22
N GLU A 201 3.05 -11.87 -6.26
CA GLU A 201 1.98 -12.87 -6.24
C GLU A 201 2.12 -13.86 -7.40
N ASP A 202 2.43 -13.38 -8.62
CA ASP A 202 2.59 -14.26 -9.78
C ASP A 202 3.72 -15.27 -9.61
N ALA A 203 4.88 -14.81 -9.12
CA ALA A 203 6.03 -15.67 -8.83
C ALA A 203 5.74 -16.63 -7.66
N LEU A 204 5.06 -16.16 -6.62
CA LEU A 204 4.65 -16.98 -5.49
C LEU A 204 3.67 -18.07 -5.94
N PHE A 205 2.67 -17.73 -6.75
CA PHE A 205 1.70 -18.70 -7.26
C PHE A 205 2.35 -19.70 -8.23
N ALA A 206 3.31 -19.28 -9.06
CA ALA A 206 4.10 -20.19 -9.87
C ALA A 206 4.89 -21.19 -9.01
N HIS A 207 5.48 -20.72 -7.91
CA HIS A 207 6.18 -21.58 -6.95
C HIS A 207 5.25 -22.57 -6.24
N LEU A 208 4.09 -22.11 -5.75
CA LEU A 208 3.11 -22.96 -5.08
C LEU A 208 2.57 -24.06 -6.01
N ARG A 209 2.56 -23.81 -7.31
CA ARG A 209 2.21 -24.82 -8.34
C ARG A 209 3.39 -25.71 -8.75
N GLY A 210 4.59 -25.50 -8.21
CA GLY A 210 5.80 -26.27 -8.53
C GLY A 210 6.50 -25.89 -9.83
N HIS A 211 6.18 -24.74 -10.43
CA HIS A 211 6.72 -24.31 -11.73
C HIS A 211 7.94 -23.38 -11.61
N ALA A 212 8.23 -22.88 -10.42
CA ALA A 212 9.32 -21.94 -10.17
C ALA A 212 9.86 -22.04 -8.73
N PRO A 213 11.07 -21.54 -8.45
CA PRO A 213 11.54 -21.29 -7.08
C PRO A 213 10.69 -20.22 -6.37
N SER A 214 10.68 -20.24 -5.03
CA SER A 214 9.95 -19.23 -4.24
C SER A 214 10.59 -17.85 -4.38
N PRO A 215 9.79 -16.77 -4.55
CA PRO A 215 10.34 -15.42 -4.54
C PRO A 215 10.95 -15.09 -3.18
N LYS A 216 12.14 -14.48 -3.18
CA LYS A 216 12.83 -14.05 -1.95
C LYS A 216 12.20 -12.79 -1.33
N HIS A 217 11.57 -11.95 -2.14
CA HIS A 217 11.00 -10.67 -1.76
C HIS A 217 10.01 -10.19 -2.83
N GLY A 218 9.03 -9.39 -2.41
CA GLY A 218 8.13 -8.64 -3.28
C GLY A 218 8.57 -7.18 -3.41
N ILE A 219 7.63 -6.24 -3.26
CA ILE A 219 7.92 -4.80 -3.41
C ILE A 219 8.95 -4.29 -2.40
N ILE A 220 9.11 -4.94 -1.25
CA ILE A 220 10.13 -4.57 -0.25
C ILE A 220 11.56 -4.70 -0.76
N TYR A 221 11.77 -5.27 -1.96
CA TYR A 221 13.05 -5.21 -2.66
C TYR A 221 13.52 -3.77 -2.93
N THR A 222 12.60 -2.82 -3.09
CA THR A 222 12.95 -1.41 -3.35
C THR A 222 13.55 -0.72 -2.15
N HIS A 223 13.38 -1.28 -0.95
CA HIS A 223 13.95 -0.76 0.29
C HIS A 223 15.49 -0.88 0.27
N ASP A 224 16.19 0.19 0.66
CA ASP A 224 17.65 0.28 0.62
C ASP A 224 18.36 -0.83 1.40
N ALA A 225 17.92 -1.14 2.61
CA ALA A 225 18.41 -2.28 3.39
C ALA A 225 18.35 -3.63 2.65
N VAL A 226 17.40 -3.84 1.72
CA VAL A 226 17.32 -5.07 0.92
C VAL A 226 18.17 -4.93 -0.35
N ARG A 227 17.96 -3.85 -1.12
CA ARG A 227 18.64 -3.62 -2.40
C ARG A 227 20.16 -3.50 -2.24
N GLY A 228 20.60 -2.79 -1.21
CA GLY A 228 22.00 -2.54 -0.86
C GLY A 228 22.71 -3.74 -0.22
N THR A 229 21.99 -4.80 0.16
CA THR A 229 22.60 -6.02 0.71
C THR A 229 23.07 -6.94 -0.41
N HIS A 230 24.20 -7.63 -0.19
CA HIS A 230 24.77 -8.63 -1.11
C HIS A 230 23.73 -9.67 -1.55
N PRO A 231 23.66 -10.08 -2.83
CA PRO A 231 22.60 -10.94 -3.39
C PRO A 231 22.30 -12.23 -2.60
N GLU A 232 23.33 -12.83 -2.00
CA GLU A 232 23.21 -14.04 -1.19
C GLU A 232 22.47 -13.79 0.13
N ASN A 233 22.67 -12.61 0.71
CA ASN A 233 22.11 -12.19 1.99
C ASN A 233 20.78 -11.43 1.87
N ARG A 234 20.35 -11.05 0.65
CA ARG A 234 19.08 -10.33 0.41
C ARG A 234 17.85 -11.02 0.98
N GLY A 235 17.79 -12.35 0.94
CA GLY A 235 16.67 -13.10 1.52
C GLY A 235 16.60 -12.96 3.04
N SER A 236 17.76 -12.83 3.71
CA SER A 236 17.84 -12.57 5.15
C SER A 236 17.44 -11.13 5.47
N ALA A 237 17.92 -10.16 4.69
CA ALA A 237 17.55 -8.75 4.83
C ALA A 237 16.05 -8.53 4.61
N ALA A 238 15.48 -9.07 3.54
CA ALA A 238 14.05 -8.98 3.25
C ALA A 238 13.18 -9.56 4.38
N ARG A 239 13.61 -10.68 4.99
CA ARG A 239 12.92 -11.26 6.15
C ARG A 239 12.98 -10.36 7.38
N ALA A 240 14.13 -9.71 7.64
CA ALA A 240 14.28 -8.77 8.73
C ALA A 240 13.37 -7.54 8.56
N VAL A 241 13.41 -6.93 7.37
CA VAL A 241 12.54 -5.80 6.98
C VAL A 241 11.07 -6.16 7.12
N ALA A 242 10.63 -7.26 6.49
CA ALA A 242 9.24 -7.70 6.57
C ALA A 242 8.77 -8.00 8.00
N GLY A 243 9.67 -8.50 8.86
CA GLY A 243 9.38 -8.74 10.27
C GLY A 243 9.05 -7.46 11.02
N LYS A 244 9.88 -6.42 10.85
CA LYS A 244 9.68 -5.11 11.48
C LYS A 244 8.49 -4.35 10.90
N LEU A 245 8.28 -4.40 9.59
CA LEU A 245 7.11 -3.82 8.94
C LEU A 245 5.80 -4.46 9.42
N ALA A 246 5.77 -5.78 9.62
CA ALA A 246 4.58 -6.45 10.17
C ALA A 246 4.29 -6.04 11.63
N ILE A 247 5.33 -5.72 12.43
CA ILE A 247 5.14 -5.18 13.78
C ILE A 247 4.66 -3.74 13.71
N ALA A 248 5.30 -2.89 12.90
CA ALA A 248 4.94 -1.50 12.71
C ALA A 248 3.48 -1.35 12.23
N ALA A 249 3.05 -2.12 11.24
CA ALA A 249 1.67 -2.10 10.77
C ALA A 249 0.64 -2.40 11.89
N ARG A 250 0.97 -3.29 12.84
CA ARG A 250 0.11 -3.57 13.99
C ARG A 250 0.11 -2.42 14.99
N VAL A 251 1.26 -1.83 15.25
CA VAL A 251 1.37 -0.68 16.16
C VAL A 251 0.60 0.51 15.58
N ASP A 252 0.80 0.81 14.29
CA ASP A 252 0.08 1.87 13.57
C ASP A 252 -1.43 1.64 13.62
N HIS A 253 -1.91 0.42 13.35
CA HIS A 253 -3.35 0.14 13.33
C HIS A 253 -4.01 0.15 14.72
N TYR A 254 -3.39 -0.48 15.73
CA TYR A 254 -4.03 -0.71 17.04
C TYR A 254 -3.71 0.35 18.09
N SER A 255 -2.62 1.11 17.93
CA SER A 255 -2.21 2.14 18.89
C SER A 255 -1.98 3.51 18.28
N GLY A 256 -1.47 3.60 17.04
CA GLY A 256 -1.05 4.86 16.42
C GLY A 256 0.18 5.52 17.08
N GLU A 257 0.74 4.92 18.13
CA GLU A 257 1.91 5.45 18.84
C GLU A 257 3.18 5.26 18.01
N SER A 258 4.03 6.29 17.96
CA SER A 258 5.35 6.18 17.34
C SER A 258 6.30 5.36 18.23
N LYS A 259 7.01 4.40 17.63
CA LYS A 259 7.99 3.51 18.26
C LYS A 259 9.34 3.54 17.52
N PRO A 260 10.16 4.57 17.79
CA PRO A 260 11.48 4.73 17.16
C PRO A 260 12.42 3.52 17.36
N GLU A 261 12.25 2.78 18.47
CA GLU A 261 13.03 1.57 18.74
C GLU A 261 12.95 0.52 17.62
N LEU A 262 11.85 0.45 16.85
CA LEU A 262 11.73 -0.50 15.74
C LEU A 262 12.76 -0.24 14.63
N GLU A 263 13.07 1.02 14.37
CA GLU A 263 14.04 1.44 13.36
C GLU A 263 15.46 1.08 13.80
N ALA A 264 15.80 1.37 15.05
CA ALA A 264 17.09 1.01 15.63
C ALA A 264 17.32 -0.51 15.60
N GLU A 265 16.32 -1.30 16.00
CA GLU A 265 16.40 -2.77 15.97
C GLU A 265 16.49 -3.32 14.54
N LEU A 266 15.89 -2.65 13.55
CA LEU A 266 16.03 -3.04 12.14
C LEU A 266 17.45 -2.74 11.65
N ALA A 267 17.97 -1.54 11.93
CA ALA A 267 19.30 -1.11 11.51
C ALA A 267 20.40 -2.05 12.02
N GLU A 268 20.40 -2.36 13.33
CA GLU A 268 21.34 -3.32 13.94
C GLU A 268 21.27 -4.69 13.25
N ARG A 269 20.04 -5.15 12.95
CA ARG A 269 19.85 -6.44 12.30
C ARG A 269 20.39 -6.46 10.87
N ILE A 270 20.22 -5.37 10.12
CA ILE A 270 20.70 -5.26 8.74
C ILE A 270 22.23 -5.17 8.70
N GLU A 271 22.84 -4.39 9.60
CA GLU A 271 24.30 -4.32 9.74
C GLU A 271 24.89 -5.71 9.99
N THR A 272 24.31 -6.45 10.93
CA THR A 272 24.72 -7.84 11.23
C THR A 272 24.62 -8.76 10.01
N ILE A 273 23.64 -8.54 9.12
CA ILE A 273 23.45 -9.35 7.91
C ILE A 273 24.49 -8.98 6.84
N GLN A 274 24.80 -7.69 6.71
CA GLN A 274 25.76 -7.18 5.72
C GLN A 274 27.20 -7.53 6.08
N ALA A 275 27.54 -7.56 7.38
CA ALA A 275 28.87 -7.93 7.87
C ALA A 275 29.29 -9.36 7.49
N ARG A 276 28.35 -10.31 7.39
CA ARG A 276 28.64 -11.73 7.05
C ARG A 276 29.46 -11.90 5.78
N THR A 277 29.20 -11.06 4.79
CA THR A 277 29.88 -11.10 3.50
C THR A 277 31.25 -10.43 3.52
N VAL A 278 31.47 -9.47 4.42
CA VAL A 278 32.79 -8.84 4.60
C VAL A 278 33.80 -9.84 5.15
N ASP A 279 33.36 -10.70 6.07
CA ASP A 279 34.18 -11.76 6.64
C ASP A 279 34.46 -12.88 5.61
N ASP A 280 33.46 -13.29 4.81
CA ASP A 280 33.61 -14.31 3.77
C ASP A 280 34.54 -13.85 2.62
N ASP A 281 34.50 -12.57 2.23
CA ASP A 281 35.40 -12.01 1.20
C ASP A 281 36.84 -11.85 1.74
N ALA A 282 37.01 -11.49 3.02
CA ALA A 282 38.32 -11.34 3.65
C ALA A 282 39.08 -12.68 3.82
N ASP A 283 38.38 -13.77 4.10
CA ASP A 283 38.98 -15.12 4.19
C ASP A 283 39.33 -15.70 2.81
N SER A 284 38.76 -15.17 1.72
CA SER A 284 39.04 -15.64 0.35
C SER A 284 40.30 -15.03 -0.29
N ASP A 285 40.77 -13.88 0.21
CA ASP A 285 41.94 -13.16 -0.32
C ASP A 285 43.28 -13.61 0.32
N ASP A 286 43.26 -14.26 1.49
CA ASP A 286 44.46 -14.80 2.17
C ASP A 286 44.90 -16.18 1.64
N GLY A 287 44.15 -16.76 0.69
CA GLY A 287 44.38 -18.10 0.16
C GLY A 287 45.28 -18.19 -1.09
N SER A 288 45.74 -17.06 -1.65
CA SER A 288 46.53 -17.04 -2.89
C SER A 288 47.93 -16.43 -2.72
N ALA A 289 48.66 -16.85 -1.68
CA ALA A 289 50.09 -16.63 -1.56
C ALA A 289 50.87 -17.92 -1.90
N ASP A 290 51.28 -17.99 -3.17
CA ASP A 290 52.59 -18.49 -3.64
C ASP A 290 53.09 -19.85 -3.10
N THR A 291 52.82 -20.93 -3.85
CA THR A 291 53.69 -22.11 -3.89
C THR A 291 54.25 -22.28 -5.30
N GLY A 292 55.11 -21.36 -5.72
CA GLY A 292 55.86 -21.47 -6.98
C GLY A 292 57.37 -21.41 -6.77
N GLY A 293 58.01 -22.55 -6.50
CA GLY A 293 59.45 -22.66 -6.71
C GLY A 293 60.15 -23.78 -5.93
N VAL A 294 60.33 -24.93 -6.58
CA VAL A 294 61.59 -25.67 -6.57
C VAL A 294 61.72 -26.37 -7.92
N ASP A 295 62.54 -25.80 -8.80
CA ASP A 295 63.13 -26.50 -9.94
C ASP A 295 64.24 -27.41 -9.41
N ASP A 296 64.21 -28.70 -9.76
CA ASP A 296 65.35 -29.61 -9.66
C ASP A 296 65.52 -30.33 -11.02
N GLU A 297 66.79 -30.29 -11.47
CA GLU A 297 67.47 -30.99 -12.58
C GLU A 297 67.29 -30.53 -14.04
#